data_AF-A0A356SE10-F1
#
_entry.id   AF-A0A356SE10-F1
#
_cell.length_a   1.000
_cell.length_b   1.000
_cell.length_c   1.000
_cell.angle_alpha   90.00
_cell.angle_beta   90.00
_cell.angle_gamma   90.00
#
_symmetry.space_group_name_H-M   'P 1'
#
loop_
_entity.id
_entity.type
_entity.pdbx_description
1 polymer ?
#
loop_
_entity_poly.entity_id
_entity_poly.type
_entity_poly.pdbx_seq_one_letter_code
_entity_poly.pdbx_strand_id
1 'polypeptide(L)'
;MQLMCFRQVLIFGWALAATAAMAAVPPAPKLPAGAYFLMDATTGQVLVDHNGDLALPPASLTKIMTSYVLAEEVEAGRASLDDMITVSRKAWSQNPTFNGSSLMWIEPGKQVSLADLERGIVISSGNDASVAVAEHLAGTEASFVDVMNQLA
;
A
#
# COMPACT_ATOMS: atom_id res chain seq x y z
N MET A 1 59.86 71.46 2.65
CA MET A 1 58.93 71.85 3.74
C MET A 1 57.68 71.01 3.58
N GLN A 2 57.45 70.08 4.52
CA GLN A 2 56.16 69.52 5.00
C GLN A 2 55.14 68.99 3.96
N LEU A 3 54.39 67.91 4.15
CA LEU A 3 54.16 66.98 5.25
C LEU A 3 53.41 65.76 4.65
N MET A 4 53.49 64.64 5.35
CA MET A 4 52.80 63.38 5.14
C MET A 4 51.28 63.51 4.93
N CYS A 5 50.66 62.62 4.16
CA CYS A 5 49.32 62.13 4.50
C CYS A 5 49.06 60.71 4.01
N PHE A 6 48.31 60.00 4.84
CA PHE A 6 48.18 58.56 4.97
C PHE A 6 47.07 57.99 4.04
N ARG A 7 47.32 56.77 3.53
CA ARG A 7 46.42 55.60 3.66
C ARG A 7 44.98 55.70 3.11
N GLN A 8 44.69 54.90 2.08
CA GLN A 8 43.65 53.84 2.10
C GLN A 8 43.52 53.20 0.71
N VAL A 9 44.02 51.97 0.58
CA VAL A 9 43.68 51.10 -0.55
C VAL A 9 42.27 50.58 -0.29
N LEU A 10 41.28 51.12 -1.00
CA LEU A 10 39.90 50.62 -0.99
C LEU A 10 39.84 49.34 -1.82
N ILE A 11 39.98 48.18 -1.17
CA ILE A 11 39.65 46.89 -1.77
C ILE A 11 38.11 46.80 -1.75
N PHE A 12 37.49 47.07 -2.90
CA PHE A 12 36.05 46.92 -3.09
C PHE A 12 35.74 45.42 -3.28
N GLY A 13 35.62 44.69 -2.17
CA GLY A 13 35.23 43.28 -2.20
C GLY A 13 33.79 43.14 -2.65
N TRP A 14 33.58 42.77 -3.91
CA TRP A 14 32.28 42.27 -4.37
C TRP A 14 32.03 40.91 -3.72
N ALA A 15 31.31 40.90 -2.61
CA ALA A 15 30.71 39.67 -2.10
C ALA A 15 29.56 39.30 -3.04
N LEU A 16 29.78 38.33 -3.94
CA LEU A 16 28.68 37.63 -4.60
C LEU A 16 27.90 36.88 -3.51
N ALA A 17 26.80 37.48 -3.04
CA ALA A 17 25.79 36.76 -2.31
C ALA A 17 25.07 35.86 -3.31
N ALA A 18 25.52 34.61 -3.45
CA ALA A 18 24.77 33.58 -4.14
C ALA A 18 23.51 33.29 -3.31
N THR A 19 22.42 34.00 -3.59
CA THR A 19 21.09 33.62 -3.12
C THR A 19 20.72 32.33 -3.85
N ALA A 20 20.96 31.19 -3.22
CA ALA A 20 20.34 29.94 -3.63
C ALA A 20 18.83 30.17 -3.57
N ALA A 21 18.18 30.26 -4.72
CA ALA A 21 16.74 30.31 -4.80
C ALA A 21 16.22 28.98 -4.25
N MET A 22 15.72 29.01 -3.01
CA MET A 22 15.02 27.87 -2.44
C MET A 22 13.78 27.66 -3.30
N ALA A 23 13.79 26.61 -4.12
CA ALA A 23 12.65 26.28 -4.97
C ALA A 23 11.44 26.14 -4.05
N ALA A 24 10.42 26.98 -4.26
CA ALA A 24 9.21 26.96 -3.45
C ALA A 24 8.54 25.59 -3.61
N VAL A 25 8.33 24.89 -2.50
CA VAL A 25 7.54 23.66 -2.51
C VAL A 25 6.12 24.03 -2.95
N PRO A 26 5.59 23.43 -4.03
CA PRO A 26 4.25 23.76 -4.48
C PRO A 26 3.23 23.35 -3.41
N PRO A 27 2.13 24.10 -3.24
CA PRO A 27 1.06 23.68 -2.36
C PRO A 27 0.45 22.37 -2.84
N ALA A 28 -0.02 21.53 -1.92
CA ALA A 28 -0.70 20.29 -2.25
C ALA A 28 -1.93 20.54 -3.14
N PRO A 29 -2.20 19.67 -4.13
CA PRO A 29 -3.37 19.79 -4.98
C PRO A 29 -4.65 19.54 -4.17
N LYS A 30 -5.73 20.22 -4.54
CA LYS A 30 -7.07 19.93 -4.00
C LYS A 30 -7.74 18.89 -4.88
N LEU A 31 -8.02 17.72 -4.33
CA LEU A 31 -8.70 16.63 -5.02
C LEU A 31 -10.17 16.52 -4.58
N PRO A 32 -11.08 16.10 -5.46
CA PRO A 32 -12.49 15.84 -5.10
C PRO A 32 -12.63 14.50 -4.37
N ALA A 33 -11.94 14.34 -3.23
CA ALA A 33 -11.94 13.14 -2.40
C ALA A 33 -12.01 13.50 -0.91
N GLY A 34 -12.66 12.67 -0.10
CA GLY A 34 -12.82 12.90 1.35
C GLY A 34 -11.51 12.73 2.14
N ALA A 35 -10.61 11.89 1.65
CA ALA A 35 -9.26 11.69 2.18
C ALA A 35 -8.29 11.30 1.05
N TYR A 36 -7.02 11.68 1.17
CA TYR A 36 -5.93 11.24 0.30
C TYR A 36 -4.58 11.43 0.99
N PHE A 37 -3.64 10.56 0.64
CA PHE A 37 -2.32 10.52 1.23
C PHE A 37 -1.28 10.22 0.14
N LEU A 38 -0.16 10.95 0.16
CA LEU A 38 0.97 10.72 -0.74
C LEU A 38 2.24 10.63 0.09
N MET A 39 2.94 9.51 -0.08
CA MET A 39 4.19 9.23 0.61
C MET A 39 5.21 8.73 -0.39
N ASP A 40 6.46 9.16 -0.22
CA ASP A 40 7.59 8.56 -0.90
C ASP A 40 7.87 7.18 -0.29
N ALA A 41 7.74 6.12 -1.10
CA ALA A 41 7.85 4.75 -0.61
C ALA A 41 9.27 4.36 -0.12
N THR A 42 10.31 5.09 -0.55
CA THR A 42 11.70 4.78 -0.19
C THR A 42 12.07 5.38 1.16
N THR A 43 11.64 6.61 1.40
CA THR A 43 12.01 7.41 2.59
C THR A 43 10.93 7.43 3.66
N GLY A 44 9.69 7.07 3.32
CA GLY A 44 8.53 7.24 4.20
C GLY A 44 8.12 8.71 4.37
N GLN A 45 8.71 9.64 3.60
CA GLN A 45 8.36 11.05 3.69
C GLN A 45 6.92 11.28 3.22
N VAL A 46 6.08 11.80 4.11
CA VAL A 46 4.73 12.26 3.76
C VAL A 46 4.84 13.58 3.01
N LEU A 47 4.38 13.57 1.75
CA LEU A 47 4.40 14.73 0.86
C LEU A 47 3.06 15.47 0.90
N VAL A 48 1.97 14.72 1.05
CA VAL A 48 0.61 15.25 1.15
C VAL A 48 -0.19 14.41 2.12
N ASP A 49 -0.87 15.07 3.05
CA ASP A 49 -1.82 14.47 3.96
C ASP A 49 -3.09 15.31 3.98
N HIS A 50 -4.20 14.71 3.54
CA HIS A 50 -5.52 15.27 3.67
C HIS A 50 -6.43 14.23 4.32
N ASN A 51 -6.73 14.45 5.60
CA ASN A 51 -7.55 13.54 6.40
C ASN A 51 -6.99 12.10 6.42
N GLY A 52 -5.66 11.91 6.47
CA GLY A 52 -5.02 10.59 6.44
C GLY A 52 -5.49 9.65 7.56
N ASP A 53 -5.80 10.20 8.74
CA ASP A 53 -6.28 9.43 9.90
C ASP A 53 -7.81 9.32 9.99
N LEU A 54 -8.55 9.85 9.00
CA LEU A 54 -10.01 9.76 9.00
C LEU A 54 -10.44 8.32 8.73
N ALA A 55 -11.10 7.69 9.71
CA ALA A 55 -11.64 6.35 9.58
C ALA A 55 -12.74 6.29 8.49
N LEU A 56 -12.49 5.50 7.44
CA LEU A 56 -13.39 5.28 6.32
C LEU A 56 -13.52 3.78 6.03
N PRO A 57 -14.67 3.31 5.49
CA PRO A 57 -14.81 1.92 5.08
C PRO A 57 -13.83 1.61 3.92
N PRO A 58 -12.90 0.64 4.07
CA PRO A 58 -11.86 0.38 3.08
C PRO A 58 -12.38 -0.33 1.82
N ALA A 59 -13.57 -0.93 1.88
CA ALA A 59 -14.10 -1.79 0.81
C ALA A 59 -13.06 -2.84 0.36
N SER A 60 -12.78 -2.96 -0.94
CA SER A 60 -11.81 -3.94 -1.43
C SER A 60 -10.35 -3.62 -1.11
N LEU A 61 -10.03 -2.43 -0.55
CA LEU A 61 -8.67 -2.17 -0.07
C LEU A 61 -8.28 -3.10 1.09
N THR A 62 -9.25 -3.69 1.80
CA THR A 62 -9.01 -4.76 2.77
C THR A 62 -8.19 -5.91 2.20
N LYS A 63 -8.29 -6.19 0.90
CA LYS A 63 -7.54 -7.27 0.24
C LYS A 63 -6.04 -7.02 0.18
N ILE A 64 -5.58 -5.78 0.39
CA ILE A 64 -4.15 -5.50 0.56
C ILE A 64 -3.63 -6.24 1.80
N MET A 65 -4.37 -6.21 2.92
CA MET A 65 -4.00 -6.97 4.12
C MET A 65 -4.14 -8.48 3.91
N THR A 66 -5.16 -8.94 3.16
CA THR A 66 -5.26 -10.36 2.77
C THR A 66 -4.04 -10.84 2.00
N SER A 67 -3.59 -10.07 1.01
CA SER A 67 -2.37 -10.37 0.24
C SER A 67 -1.10 -10.24 1.07
N TYR A 68 -1.06 -9.30 2.02
CA TYR A 68 0.06 -9.13 2.95
C TYR A 68 0.25 -10.38 3.83
N VAL A 69 -0.82 -10.89 4.43
CA VAL A 69 -0.77 -12.13 5.23
C VAL A 69 -0.32 -13.31 4.36
N LEU A 70 -0.86 -13.46 3.15
CA LEU A 70 -0.42 -14.52 2.23
C LEU A 70 1.08 -14.42 1.93
N ALA A 71 1.59 -13.21 1.65
CA ALA A 71 3.01 -13.00 1.37
C ALA A 71 3.88 -13.37 2.57
N GLU A 72 3.50 -12.98 3.79
CA GLU A 72 4.20 -13.34 5.03
C GLU A 72 4.24 -14.86 5.25
N GLU A 73 3.14 -15.58 5.00
CA GLU A 73 3.08 -17.04 5.13
C GLU A 73 3.99 -17.75 4.11
N VAL A 74 4.06 -17.22 2.88
CA VAL A 74 4.95 -17.74 1.83
C VAL A 74 6.41 -17.43 2.15
N GLU A 75 6.73 -16.19 2.56
CA GLU A 75 8.10 -15.79 2.92
C GLU A 75 8.62 -16.58 4.13
N ALA A 76 7.76 -16.86 5.11
CA ALA A 76 8.12 -17.68 6.25
C ALA A 76 8.18 -19.20 5.95
N GLY A 77 7.88 -19.62 4.71
CA GLY A 77 7.88 -21.01 4.29
C GLY A 77 6.78 -21.87 4.92
N ARG A 78 5.72 -21.25 5.45
CA ARG A 78 4.55 -21.94 6.02
C ARG A 78 3.51 -22.30 4.95
N ALA A 79 3.53 -21.59 3.83
CA ALA A 79 2.75 -21.90 2.62
C ALA A 79 3.64 -21.89 1.38
N SER A 80 3.24 -22.61 0.34
CA SER A 80 3.88 -22.54 -0.98
C SER A 80 2.88 -22.04 -2.02
N LEU A 81 3.35 -21.21 -2.96
CA LEU A 81 2.54 -20.80 -4.10
C LEU A 81 2.11 -21.99 -4.99
N ASP A 82 2.82 -23.12 -4.91
CA ASP A 82 2.48 -24.36 -5.59
C ASP A 82 1.46 -25.23 -4.83
N ASP A 83 1.04 -24.82 -3.63
CA ASP A 83 0.02 -25.54 -2.85
C ASP A 83 -1.28 -25.62 -3.66
N MET A 84 -1.87 -26.82 -3.73
CA MET A 84 -3.15 -27.04 -4.39
C MET A 84 -4.28 -27.00 -3.37
N ILE A 85 -5.13 -25.99 -3.48
CA ILE A 85 -6.24 -25.75 -2.55
C ILE A 85 -7.51 -26.34 -3.13
N THR A 86 -8.18 -27.20 -2.35
CA THR A 86 -9.51 -27.70 -2.70
C THR A 86 -10.55 -26.64 -2.34
N VAL A 87 -11.24 -26.12 -3.35
CA VAL A 87 -12.22 -25.05 -3.18
C VAL A 87 -13.40 -25.53 -2.34
N SER A 88 -13.73 -24.79 -1.29
CA SER A 88 -14.86 -25.08 -0.42
C SER A 88 -16.19 -24.58 -1.01
N ARG A 89 -17.31 -24.96 -0.39
CA ARG A 89 -18.61 -24.35 -0.72
C ARG A 89 -18.72 -22.89 -0.31
N LYS A 90 -17.96 -22.44 0.70
CA LYS A 90 -17.97 -21.03 1.11
C LYS A 90 -17.27 -20.16 0.08
N ALA A 91 -16.14 -20.64 -0.44
CA ALA A 91 -15.37 -20.05 -1.52
C ALA A 91 -16.00 -20.24 -2.92
N TRP A 92 -17.23 -20.76 -3.02
CA TRP A 92 -17.87 -20.92 -4.32
C TRP A 92 -18.22 -19.56 -4.93
N SER A 93 -17.79 -19.31 -6.16
CA SER A 93 -18.15 -18.09 -6.90
C SER A 93 -19.66 -17.83 -7.01
N GLN A 94 -20.51 -18.86 -6.99
CA GLN A 94 -21.97 -18.69 -7.01
C GLN A 94 -22.62 -18.66 -5.61
N ASN A 95 -21.82 -18.58 -4.54
CA ASN A 95 -22.35 -18.35 -3.20
C ASN A 95 -23.18 -17.05 -3.19
N PRO A 96 -24.45 -17.05 -2.72
CA PRO A 96 -25.30 -15.86 -2.71
C PRO A 96 -24.68 -14.63 -2.03
N THR A 97 -23.78 -14.84 -1.06
CA THR A 97 -23.02 -13.76 -0.40
C THR A 97 -22.20 -12.92 -1.38
N PHE A 98 -21.80 -13.48 -2.52
CA PHE A 98 -20.99 -12.81 -3.52
C PHE A 98 -21.78 -12.16 -4.67
N ASN A 99 -23.12 -12.14 -4.59
CA ASN A 99 -23.94 -11.58 -5.66
C ASN A 99 -23.56 -10.11 -5.96
N GLY A 100 -23.23 -9.83 -7.24
CA GLY A 100 -22.81 -8.51 -7.69
C GLY A 100 -21.37 -8.11 -7.33
N SER A 101 -20.55 -9.04 -6.83
CA SER A 101 -19.17 -8.79 -6.46
C SER A 101 -18.16 -9.29 -7.49
N SER A 102 -16.89 -8.87 -7.35
CA SER A 102 -15.80 -9.36 -8.19
C SER A 102 -15.35 -10.76 -7.77
N LEU A 103 -15.11 -11.62 -8.75
CA LEU A 103 -14.90 -13.06 -8.57
C LEU A 103 -13.81 -13.60 -9.50
N MET A 104 -13.13 -14.65 -9.05
CA MET A 104 -12.23 -15.49 -9.85
C MET A 104 -12.98 -16.62 -10.58
N TRP A 105 -14.23 -16.90 -10.18
CA TRP A 105 -15.11 -17.93 -10.75
C TRP A 105 -14.71 -19.36 -10.40
N ILE A 106 -14.21 -19.59 -9.18
CA ILE A 106 -13.82 -20.93 -8.70
C ILE A 106 -15.04 -21.76 -8.25
N GLU A 107 -14.92 -23.09 -8.32
CA GLU A 107 -16.00 -24.05 -8.07
C GLU A 107 -15.63 -25.10 -7.01
N PRO A 108 -16.54 -25.50 -6.11
CA PRO A 108 -16.29 -26.45 -5.05
C PRO A 108 -15.70 -27.79 -5.53
N GLY A 109 -14.73 -28.30 -4.79
CA GLY A 109 -14.06 -29.58 -5.07
C GLY A 109 -13.00 -29.53 -6.17
N LYS A 110 -12.94 -28.44 -6.98
CA LYS A 110 -11.81 -28.22 -7.88
C LYS A 110 -10.56 -27.85 -7.06
N GLN A 111 -9.40 -28.20 -7.59
CA GLN A 111 -8.12 -27.77 -7.05
C GLN A 111 -7.60 -26.56 -7.83
N VAL A 112 -7.18 -25.53 -7.11
CA VAL A 112 -6.59 -24.29 -7.66
C VAL A 112 -5.29 -24.03 -6.92
N SER A 113 -4.24 -23.63 -7.63
CA SER A 113 -2.95 -23.31 -6.99
C SER A 113 -3.06 -22.05 -6.13
N LEU A 114 -2.26 -21.95 -5.06
CA LEU A 114 -2.21 -20.74 -4.24
C LEU A 114 -1.76 -19.53 -5.08
N ALA A 115 -0.85 -19.73 -6.04
CA ALA A 115 -0.44 -18.70 -6.99
C ALA A 115 -1.61 -18.16 -7.84
N ASP A 116 -2.52 -19.02 -8.30
CA ASP A 116 -3.66 -18.57 -9.10
C ASP A 116 -4.72 -17.91 -8.22
N LEU A 117 -4.91 -18.37 -6.99
CA LEU A 117 -5.78 -17.71 -6.02
C LEU A 117 -5.24 -16.31 -5.66
N GLU A 118 -3.94 -16.16 -5.44
CA GLU A 118 -3.27 -14.87 -5.25
C GLU A 118 -3.55 -13.93 -6.43
N ARG A 119 -3.37 -14.41 -7.68
CA ARG A 119 -3.73 -13.65 -8.88
C ARG A 119 -5.21 -13.29 -8.92
N GLY A 120 -6.09 -14.19 -8.49
CA GLY A 120 -7.53 -13.93 -8.36
C GLY A 120 -7.82 -12.77 -7.40
N ILE A 121 -7.11 -12.70 -6.28
CA ILE A 121 -7.22 -11.60 -5.31
C ILE A 121 -6.65 -10.30 -5.90
N VAL A 122 -5.43 -10.32 -6.42
CA VAL A 122 -4.71 -9.10 -6.82
C VAL A 122 -5.24 -8.51 -8.13
N ILE A 123 -5.53 -9.35 -9.13
CA ILE A 123 -5.93 -8.91 -10.48
C ILE A 123 -7.45 -8.70 -10.55
N SER A 124 -8.22 -9.68 -10.08
CA SER A 124 -9.69 -9.65 -10.19
C SER A 124 -10.37 -9.07 -8.95
N SER A 125 -9.66 -8.84 -7.84
CA SER A 125 -10.27 -8.52 -6.54
C SER A 125 -11.29 -9.59 -6.11
N GLY A 126 -11.00 -10.86 -6.45
CA GLY A 126 -11.90 -12.00 -6.26
C GLY A 126 -12.21 -12.28 -4.80
N ASN A 127 -13.48 -12.16 -4.42
CA ASN A 127 -13.93 -12.47 -3.05
C ASN A 127 -13.90 -13.97 -2.75
N ASP A 128 -14.24 -14.79 -3.74
CA ASP A 128 -14.16 -16.25 -3.69
C ASP A 128 -12.71 -16.73 -3.46
N ALA A 129 -11.75 -16.17 -4.20
CA ALA A 129 -10.33 -16.43 -4.00
C ALA A 129 -9.85 -16.00 -2.61
N SER A 130 -10.33 -14.86 -2.12
CA SER A 130 -10.00 -14.36 -0.77
C SER A 130 -10.45 -15.35 0.32
N VAL A 131 -11.66 -15.91 0.19
CA VAL A 131 -12.16 -16.93 1.13
C VAL A 131 -11.34 -18.22 1.04
N ALA A 132 -11.01 -18.70 -0.16
CA ALA A 132 -10.20 -19.91 -0.33
C ALA A 132 -8.81 -19.76 0.32
N VAL A 133 -8.16 -18.61 0.14
CA VAL A 133 -6.87 -18.30 0.78
C VAL A 133 -7.01 -18.22 2.30
N ALA A 134 -8.04 -17.54 2.81
CA ALA A 134 -8.28 -17.43 4.24
C ALA A 134 -8.48 -18.80 4.91
N GLU A 135 -9.28 -19.68 4.28
CA GLU A 135 -9.51 -21.04 4.75
C GLU A 135 -8.24 -21.90 4.70
N HIS A 136 -7.40 -21.75 3.66
CA HIS A 136 -6.13 -22.47 3.56
C HIS A 136 -5.13 -22.07 4.65
N LEU A 137 -4.94 -20.75 4.85
CA LEU A 137 -3.91 -20.23 5.73
C LEU A 137 -4.27 -20.29 7.22
N ALA A 138 -5.55 -20.12 7.56
CA ALA A 138 -5.99 -20.03 8.97
C ALA A 138 -7.13 -21.00 9.33
N GLY A 139 -7.54 -21.88 8.42
CA GLY A 139 -8.63 -22.84 8.61
C GLY A 139 -10.04 -22.25 8.51
N THR A 140 -10.24 -21.00 8.95
CA THR A 140 -11.52 -20.28 8.84
C THR A 140 -11.32 -18.79 8.54
N GLU A 141 -12.30 -18.17 7.89
CA GLU A 141 -12.32 -16.71 7.68
C GLU A 141 -12.19 -15.92 9.00
N ALA A 142 -12.82 -16.38 10.08
CA ALA A 142 -12.74 -15.72 11.38
C ALA A 142 -11.32 -15.72 11.95
N SER A 143 -10.65 -16.89 11.93
CA SER A 143 -9.25 -16.98 12.40
C SER A 143 -8.31 -16.18 11.49
N PHE A 144 -8.60 -16.13 10.19
CA PHE A 144 -7.83 -15.31 9.26
C PHE A 144 -7.99 -13.81 9.57
N VAL A 145 -9.20 -13.35 9.90
CA VAL A 145 -9.44 -11.97 10.34
C VAL A 145 -8.69 -11.66 11.64
N ASP A 146 -8.61 -12.60 12.58
CA ASP A 146 -7.80 -12.43 13.80
C ASP A 146 -6.31 -12.23 13.46
N VAL A 147 -5.77 -12.97 12.48
CA VAL A 147 -4.41 -12.78 11.97
C VAL A 147 -4.24 -11.42 11.30
N MET A 148 -5.18 -11.01 10.44
CA MET A 148 -5.16 -9.70 9.79
C MET A 148 -5.11 -8.56 10.82
N ASN A 149 -5.89 -8.67 11.90
CA ASN A 149 -5.96 -7.65 12.95
C ASN A 149 -4.72 -7.63 13.86
N GLN A 150 -3.96 -8.73 13.95
CA GLN A 150 -2.70 -8.76 14.70
C GLN A 150 -1.56 -8.03 13.97
N LEU A 151 -1.67 -7.89 12.65
CA LEU A 151 -0.69 -7.20 11.80
C LEU A 151 -1.04 -5.72 11.54
N ALA A 152 -2.26 -5.30 11.91
CA ALA A 152 -2.80 -3.96 11.66
C ALA A 152 -2.32 -2.90 12.66
#